data_AF-A0A1J0RB20-F1
#
_entry.id   AF-A0A1J0RB20-F1
#
_cell.length_a   1.000
_cell.length_b   1.000
_cell.length_c   1.000
_cell.angle_alpha   90.00
_cell.angle_beta   90.00
_cell.angle_gamma   90.00
#
_symmetry.space_group_name_H-M   'P 1'
#
loop_
_entity.id
_entity.type
_entity.pdbx_description
1 polymer ?
#
loop_
_entity_poly.entity_id
_entity_poly.type
_entity_poly.pdbx_seq_one_letter_code
_entity_poly.pdbx_strand_id
1 'polypeptide(L)'
;MTLADPEWRSIFVNPNKPTEVRPHPQNEFSKNADCATKWDKWKKQAEKMLTEDTLTKRLAYHNLKAATTAALQQLRPRVHEIANEVELIQAAVVANAPDTDMTTEAEIAKDINQAVYGGENEKTGPALNTGVFGNGGGSDRENLCTASAGEGRINTALAALACPCMKDATTGNTQGQDKVCRPNPAIASAWTQSGTALGQPTMEEVVGLCDTKSTTSLTAHILKERADRINNLLQRTTQGTYLGTIGGETCSAANTQGMCVKYSAVTASGGGDTTPTIKWLGALYSIAHKLKKHEKAVQRRQDAAAAIKTKADLVKTLIHVVPAKAVTQKDRQPLSQTKQQEQELEANRKDCDQHKKNKSACEKTGKCKWEGKTETEGNCKPKDEEGETNEGTGESTSKCTGLDTEDICEVFQGKTHPGKKSVCG
;
A
#
# COMPACT_ATOMS: atom_id res chain seq x y z
N MET A 1 -8.22 21.67 4.03
CA MET A 1 -7.74 23.01 4.42
C MET A 1 -8.41 24.14 3.64
N THR A 2 -8.42 24.17 2.30
CA THR A 2 -9.10 25.23 1.53
C THR A 2 -10.59 25.37 1.88
N LEU A 3 -11.30 24.25 2.09
CA LEU A 3 -12.71 24.24 2.48
C LEU A 3 -12.97 24.48 3.97
N ALA A 4 -11.94 24.62 4.81
CA ALA A 4 -12.12 24.77 6.26
C ALA A 4 -12.81 26.11 6.60
N ASP A 5 -13.29 26.26 7.83
CA ASP A 5 -13.77 27.57 8.29
C ASP A 5 -12.60 28.54 8.54
N PRO A 6 -12.83 29.86 8.44
CA PRO A 6 -11.84 30.86 8.81
C PRO A 6 -11.30 30.66 10.23
N GLU A 7 -12.18 30.32 11.18
CA GLU A 7 -11.80 30.01 12.57
C GLU A 7 -10.88 28.79 12.66
N TRP A 8 -11.13 27.74 11.88
CA TRP A 8 -10.23 26.59 11.84
C TRP A 8 -8.88 26.93 11.22
N ARG A 9 -8.84 27.76 10.17
CA ARG A 9 -7.55 28.18 9.58
C ARG A 9 -6.74 29.06 10.53
N SER A 10 -7.38 29.94 11.30
CA SER A 10 -6.69 30.86 12.20
C SER A 10 -5.94 30.14 13.31
N ILE A 11 -6.34 28.91 13.69
CA ILE A 11 -5.60 28.10 14.67
C ILE A 11 -4.21 27.70 14.20
N PHE A 12 -3.86 27.82 12.92
CA PHE A 12 -2.53 27.49 12.42
C PHE A 12 -1.63 28.72 12.30
N VAL A 13 -2.18 29.93 12.42
CA VAL A 13 -1.45 31.19 12.26
C VAL A 13 -0.71 31.53 13.55
N ASN A 14 0.52 32.04 13.43
CA ASN A 14 1.26 32.57 14.57
C ASN A 14 0.67 33.93 15.00
N PRO A 15 0.16 34.05 16.25
CA PRO A 15 -0.44 35.30 16.73
C PRO A 15 0.52 36.49 16.70
N ASN A 16 1.82 36.23 16.88
CA ASN A 16 2.86 37.26 16.92
C ASN A 16 3.43 37.58 15.54
N LYS A 17 3.19 36.72 14.55
CA LYS A 17 3.67 36.89 13.17
C LYS A 17 2.68 36.25 12.19
N PRO A 18 1.61 36.98 11.79
CA PRO A 18 0.50 36.42 11.01
C PRO A 18 0.87 35.85 9.63
N THR A 19 2.08 36.12 9.15
CA THR A 19 2.64 35.55 7.91
C THR A 19 3.26 34.16 8.10
N GLU A 20 3.26 33.62 9.32
CA GLU A 20 3.88 32.34 9.67
C GLU A 20 2.89 31.39 10.32
N VAL A 21 3.18 30.09 10.19
CA VAL A 21 2.44 29.03 10.87
C VAL A 21 3.01 28.73 12.26
N ARG A 22 2.15 28.52 13.26
CA ARG A 22 2.56 28.20 14.64
C ARG A 22 2.91 26.71 14.84
N PRO A 23 3.77 26.36 15.82
CA PRO A 23 3.96 24.98 16.26
C PRO A 23 2.69 24.41 16.90
N HIS A 24 2.64 23.09 17.10
CA HIS A 24 1.50 22.43 17.75
C HIS A 24 1.33 22.94 19.19
N PRO A 25 0.19 23.56 19.54
CA PRO A 25 -0.03 24.07 20.89
C PRO A 25 -0.56 22.92 21.77
N GLN A 26 0.38 22.15 22.32
CA GLN A 26 0.11 20.94 23.11
C GLN A 26 -0.96 21.16 24.19
N ASN A 27 -0.93 22.32 24.88
CA ASN A 27 -1.83 22.64 25.99
C ASN A 27 -3.28 22.89 25.52
N GLU A 28 -3.49 23.38 24.30
CA GLU A 28 -4.81 23.69 23.74
C GLU A 28 -5.53 22.44 23.21
N PHE A 29 -4.77 21.47 22.68
CA PHE A 29 -5.31 20.25 22.05
C PHE A 29 -4.90 18.95 22.75
N SER A 30 -4.45 19.03 24.01
CA SER A 30 -3.93 17.90 24.81
C SER A 30 -4.86 16.69 24.91
N LYS A 31 -6.18 16.89 24.73
CA LYS A 31 -7.19 15.83 24.80
C LYS A 31 -7.46 15.13 23.46
N ASN A 32 -6.84 15.56 22.37
CA ASN A 32 -7.11 15.03 21.04
C ASN A 32 -5.81 14.49 20.39
N ALA A 33 -5.55 13.21 20.61
CA ALA A 33 -4.32 12.54 20.17
C ALA A 33 -4.10 12.64 18.65
N ASP A 34 -5.19 12.65 17.87
CA ASP A 34 -5.13 12.79 16.40
C ASP A 34 -4.66 14.18 15.96
N CYS A 35 -4.92 15.22 16.75
CA CYS A 35 -4.52 16.58 16.37
C CYS A 35 -2.99 16.75 16.47
N ALA A 36 -2.30 15.96 17.30
CA ALA A 36 -0.83 15.93 17.33
C ALA A 36 -0.23 15.22 16.10
N THR A 37 -0.77 14.07 15.70
CA THR A 37 -0.25 13.27 14.58
C THR A 37 -0.52 13.91 13.21
N LYS A 38 -1.60 14.69 13.09
CA LYS A 38 -2.00 15.36 11.85
C LYS A 38 -1.55 16.82 11.76
N TRP A 39 -1.06 17.42 12.86
CA TRP A 39 -0.72 18.84 12.93
C TRP A 39 0.20 19.28 11.80
N ASP A 40 1.33 18.60 11.60
CA ASP A 40 2.33 19.01 10.61
C ASP A 40 1.79 18.94 9.18
N LYS A 41 0.98 17.92 8.88
CA LYS A 41 0.30 17.80 7.58
C LYS A 41 -0.65 18.97 7.36
N TRP A 42 -1.47 19.31 8.36
CA TRP A 42 -2.42 20.41 8.29
C TRP A 42 -1.72 21.77 8.22
N LYS A 43 -0.73 22.01 9.08
CA LYS A 43 0.13 23.19 9.13
C LYS A 43 0.76 23.47 7.77
N LYS A 44 1.37 22.46 7.13
CA LYS A 44 1.97 22.58 5.79
C LYS A 44 0.96 22.94 4.69
N GLN A 45 -0.31 22.58 4.85
CA GLN A 45 -1.36 23.04 3.93
C GLN A 45 -1.87 24.43 4.29
N ALA A 46 -2.02 24.76 5.58
CA ALA A 46 -2.45 26.08 6.06
C ALA A 46 -1.46 27.18 5.66
N GLU A 47 -0.16 26.89 5.69
CA GLU A 47 0.92 27.77 5.24
C GLU A 47 0.70 28.30 3.81
N LYS A 48 0.09 27.50 2.93
CA LYS A 48 -0.20 27.86 1.54
C LYS A 48 -1.40 28.80 1.37
N MET A 49 -2.05 29.20 2.47
CA MET A 49 -3.29 29.98 2.48
C MET A 49 -3.40 30.90 3.72
N LEU A 50 -2.27 31.42 4.20
CA LEU A 50 -2.21 32.32 5.37
C LEU A 50 -2.77 33.72 5.08
N THR A 51 -2.81 34.13 3.81
CA THR A 51 -3.34 35.44 3.39
C THR A 51 -4.60 35.28 2.55
N GLU A 52 -5.44 36.32 2.48
CA GLU A 52 -6.63 36.30 1.62
C GLU A 52 -6.30 36.10 0.14
N ASP A 53 -5.19 36.68 -0.35
CA ASP A 53 -4.72 36.49 -1.72
C ASP A 53 -4.35 35.02 -1.98
N THR A 54 -3.59 34.39 -1.09
CA THR A 54 -3.18 32.98 -1.23
C THR A 54 -4.38 32.03 -1.11
N LEU A 55 -5.33 32.31 -0.21
CA LEU A 55 -6.59 31.58 -0.12
C LEU A 55 -7.41 31.72 -1.42
N THR A 56 -7.54 32.93 -1.96
CA THR A 56 -8.26 33.20 -3.22
C THR A 56 -7.62 32.46 -4.39
N LYS A 57 -6.28 32.45 -4.48
CA LYS A 57 -5.54 31.67 -5.48
C LYS A 57 -5.79 30.17 -5.35
N ARG A 58 -5.85 29.63 -4.13
CA ARG A 58 -6.16 28.20 -3.90
C ARG A 58 -7.61 27.87 -4.24
N LEU A 59 -8.57 28.74 -3.93
CA LEU A 59 -9.96 28.59 -4.36
C LEU A 59 -10.06 28.60 -5.90
N ALA A 60 -9.35 29.51 -6.57
CA ALA A 60 -9.30 29.55 -8.03
C ALA A 60 -8.68 28.27 -8.63
N TYR A 61 -7.57 27.78 -8.08
CA TYR A 61 -6.92 26.53 -8.50
C TYR A 61 -7.87 25.32 -8.43
N HIS A 62 -8.79 25.32 -7.46
CA HIS A 62 -9.80 24.28 -7.31
C HIS A 62 -11.13 24.62 -8.01
N ASN A 63 -11.23 25.65 -8.87
CA ASN A 63 -12.49 26.07 -9.50
C ASN A 63 -13.61 26.46 -8.51
N LEU A 64 -13.24 26.90 -7.30
CA LEU A 64 -14.15 27.27 -6.21
C LEU A 64 -14.26 28.77 -5.98
N LYS A 65 -13.60 29.61 -6.79
CA LYS A 65 -13.60 31.07 -6.60
C LYS A 65 -15.00 31.69 -6.62
N ALA A 66 -15.92 31.13 -7.41
CA ALA A 66 -17.31 31.58 -7.50
C ALA A 66 -18.27 30.82 -6.59
N ALA A 67 -17.79 29.85 -5.80
CA ALA A 67 -18.65 29.05 -4.92
C ALA A 67 -19.17 29.90 -3.75
N THR A 68 -20.43 29.69 -3.37
CA THR A 68 -21.02 30.34 -2.19
C THR A 68 -20.51 29.71 -0.90
N THR A 69 -20.55 30.44 0.22
CA THR A 69 -20.22 29.90 1.55
C THR A 69 -21.00 28.64 1.88
N ALA A 70 -22.29 28.60 1.55
CA ALA A 70 -23.14 27.42 1.73
C ALA A 70 -22.67 26.21 0.91
N ALA A 71 -22.25 26.42 -0.35
CA ALA A 71 -21.71 25.34 -1.19
C ALA A 71 -20.38 24.79 -0.64
N LEU A 72 -19.52 25.66 -0.10
CA LEU A 72 -18.26 25.25 0.54
C LEU A 72 -18.53 24.44 1.82
N GLN A 73 -19.52 24.85 2.63
CA GLN A 73 -19.96 24.12 3.82
C GLN A 73 -20.53 22.74 3.47
N GLN A 74 -21.30 22.62 2.40
CA GLN A 74 -21.82 21.33 1.92
C GLN A 74 -20.73 20.39 1.39
N LEU A 75 -19.68 20.94 0.77
CA LEU A 75 -18.54 20.15 0.26
C LEU A 75 -17.66 19.59 1.38
N ARG A 76 -17.51 20.34 2.48
CA ARG A 76 -16.59 20.01 3.56
C ARG A 76 -16.76 18.60 4.13
N PRO A 77 -17.94 18.14 4.59
CA PRO A 77 -18.08 16.82 5.19
C PRO A 77 -17.75 15.70 4.21
N ARG A 78 -18.12 15.84 2.93
CA ARG A 78 -17.80 14.86 1.89
C ARG A 78 -16.30 14.77 1.60
N VAL A 79 -15.62 15.92 1.54
CA VAL A 79 -14.17 15.95 1.33
C VAL A 79 -13.43 15.42 2.57
N HIS A 80 -13.97 15.67 3.77
CA HIS A 80 -13.43 15.11 5.01
C HIS A 80 -13.56 13.58 5.06
N GLU A 81 -14.71 13.04 4.69
CA GLU A 81 -14.94 11.59 4.57
C GLU A 81 -13.94 10.94 3.60
N ILE A 82 -13.81 11.50 2.38
CA ILE A 82 -12.84 10.98 1.39
C ILE A 82 -11.40 11.09 1.89
N ALA A 83 -11.06 12.16 2.61
CA ALA A 83 -9.72 12.33 3.18
C ALA A 83 -9.44 11.25 4.25
N ASN A 84 -10.41 10.93 5.11
CA ASN A 84 -10.29 9.84 6.08
C ASN A 84 -10.10 8.49 5.40
N GLU A 85 -10.85 8.20 4.33
CA GLU A 85 -10.66 6.97 3.57
C GLU A 85 -9.27 6.88 2.94
N VAL A 86 -8.70 8.00 2.46
CA VAL A 86 -7.31 8.05 1.96
C VAL A 86 -6.32 7.77 3.09
N GLU A 87 -6.53 8.31 4.28
CA GLU A 87 -5.67 8.04 5.44
C GLU A 87 -5.71 6.56 5.84
N LEU A 88 -6.90 5.92 5.82
CA LEU A 88 -7.03 4.50 6.07
C LEU A 88 -6.29 3.65 5.03
N ILE A 89 -6.38 4.01 3.75
CA ILE A 89 -5.60 3.35 2.68
C ILE A 89 -4.10 3.49 2.94
N GLN A 90 -3.63 4.69 3.27
CA GLN A 90 -2.22 4.94 3.56
C GLN A 90 -1.73 4.13 4.76
N ALA A 91 -2.51 4.08 5.85
CA ALA A 91 -2.20 3.29 7.03
C ALA A 91 -2.14 1.79 6.71
N ALA A 92 -3.09 1.29 5.92
CA ALA A 92 -3.12 -0.10 5.48
C ALA A 92 -1.88 -0.47 4.64
N VAL A 93 -1.40 0.42 3.76
CA VAL A 93 -0.17 0.21 2.99
C VAL A 93 1.06 0.14 3.90
N VAL A 94 1.19 1.06 4.86
CA VAL A 94 2.33 1.04 5.80
C VAL A 94 2.36 -0.25 6.61
N ALA A 95 1.20 -0.75 7.03
CA ALA A 95 1.10 -2.00 7.80
C ALA A 95 1.35 -3.26 6.94
N ASN A 96 0.89 -3.28 5.69
CA ASN A 96 0.86 -4.50 4.86
C ASN A 96 1.91 -4.54 3.74
N ALA A 97 2.56 -3.43 3.43
CA ALA A 97 3.61 -3.34 2.43
C ALA A 97 4.72 -2.40 2.94
N PRO A 98 5.35 -2.74 4.09
CA PRO A 98 6.38 -1.90 4.70
C PRO A 98 7.61 -1.76 3.79
N ASP A 99 8.41 -0.71 4.01
CA ASP A 99 9.64 -0.50 3.23
C ASP A 99 10.65 -1.64 3.39
N THR A 100 10.60 -2.38 4.50
CA THR A 100 11.42 -3.57 4.73
C THR A 100 11.12 -4.74 3.78
N ASP A 101 9.93 -4.75 3.16
CA ASP A 101 9.57 -5.74 2.14
C ASP A 101 10.01 -5.28 0.73
N MET A 102 10.47 -4.04 0.58
CA MET A 102 11.04 -3.53 -0.65
C MET A 102 12.52 -3.89 -0.76
N THR A 103 13.02 -4.04 -1.98
CA THR A 103 14.43 -4.26 -2.27
C THR A 103 14.79 -3.57 -3.58
N THR A 104 16.07 -3.54 -3.91
CA THR A 104 16.59 -2.95 -5.13
C THR A 104 17.27 -3.99 -6.01
N GLU A 105 17.43 -3.66 -7.29
CA GLU A 105 18.19 -4.49 -8.23
C GLU A 105 19.63 -4.72 -7.75
N ALA A 106 20.28 -3.69 -7.21
CA ALA A 106 21.65 -3.79 -6.69
C ALA A 106 21.78 -4.77 -5.51
N GLU A 107 20.80 -4.77 -4.60
CA GLU A 107 20.77 -5.72 -3.47
C GLU A 107 20.53 -7.15 -3.95
N ILE A 108 19.62 -7.36 -4.89
CA ILE A 108 19.35 -8.69 -5.46
C ILE A 108 20.56 -9.20 -6.24
N ALA A 109 21.21 -8.34 -7.04
CA ALA A 109 22.44 -8.68 -7.74
C ALA A 109 23.55 -9.07 -6.76
N LYS A 110 23.73 -8.31 -5.68
CA LYS A 110 24.68 -8.63 -4.61
C LYS A 110 24.39 -10.00 -3.99
N ASP A 111 23.15 -10.26 -3.61
CA ASP A 111 22.76 -11.52 -2.97
C ASP A 111 22.98 -12.72 -3.93
N ILE A 112 22.66 -12.57 -5.22
CA ILE A 112 22.90 -13.59 -6.25
C ILE A 112 24.40 -13.81 -6.45
N ASN A 113 25.19 -12.75 -6.59
CA ASN A 113 26.63 -12.84 -6.76
C ASN A 113 27.28 -13.55 -5.56
N GLN A 114 26.78 -13.29 -4.35
CA GLN A 114 27.27 -13.98 -3.16
C GLN A 114 26.94 -15.47 -3.19
N ALA A 115 25.73 -15.84 -3.62
CA ALA A 115 25.34 -17.25 -3.75
C ALA A 115 26.08 -17.98 -4.90
N VAL A 116 26.40 -17.29 -5.99
CA VAL A 116 27.00 -17.90 -7.20
C VAL A 116 28.52 -17.88 -7.16
N TYR A 117 29.12 -16.77 -6.76
CA TYR A 117 30.57 -16.52 -6.83
C TYR A 117 31.22 -16.35 -5.45
N GLY A 118 30.46 -16.20 -4.37
CA GLY A 118 31.00 -15.99 -3.02
C GLY A 118 31.61 -14.60 -2.84
N GLY A 119 31.08 -13.59 -3.52
CA GLY A 119 31.46 -12.18 -3.37
C GLY A 119 30.29 -11.26 -3.69
N GLU A 120 30.38 -9.98 -3.31
CA GLU A 120 29.28 -9.03 -3.52
C GLU A 120 29.06 -8.66 -5.00
N ASN A 121 30.08 -8.88 -5.83
CA ASN A 121 30.06 -8.60 -7.26
C ASN A 121 30.31 -9.88 -8.05
N GLU A 122 29.90 -9.89 -9.32
CA GLU A 122 30.26 -10.94 -10.26
C GLU A 122 31.79 -11.07 -10.32
N LYS A 123 32.29 -12.29 -10.15
CA LYS A 123 33.72 -12.56 -10.24
C LYS A 123 34.07 -12.90 -11.68
N THR A 124 35.04 -12.18 -12.24
CA THR A 124 35.61 -12.43 -13.56
C THR A 124 37.13 -12.39 -13.49
N GLY A 125 37.79 -13.00 -14.47
CA GLY A 125 39.25 -12.95 -14.56
C GLY A 125 39.94 -13.42 -13.28
N PRO A 126 40.99 -12.71 -12.82
CA PRO A 126 41.73 -13.09 -11.62
C PRO A 126 40.89 -13.20 -10.33
N ALA A 127 39.72 -12.56 -10.27
CA ALA A 127 38.84 -12.66 -9.10
C ALA A 127 38.26 -14.07 -8.91
N LEU A 128 38.19 -14.88 -9.97
CA LEU A 128 37.73 -16.27 -9.88
C LEU A 128 38.68 -17.19 -9.10
N ASN A 129 39.93 -16.77 -8.88
CA ASN A 129 40.92 -17.54 -8.11
C ASN A 129 40.55 -17.68 -6.62
N THR A 130 39.73 -16.79 -6.07
CA THR A 130 39.53 -16.71 -4.62
C THR A 130 38.06 -16.64 -4.23
N GLY A 131 37.70 -17.34 -3.15
CA GLY A 131 36.39 -17.27 -2.52
C GLY A 131 35.22 -17.88 -3.32
N VAL A 132 35.47 -18.52 -4.47
CA VAL A 132 34.45 -19.36 -5.13
C VAL A 132 34.23 -20.63 -4.32
N PHE A 133 35.30 -21.33 -3.97
CA PHE A 133 35.29 -22.33 -2.91
C PHE A 133 35.45 -21.62 -1.56
N GLY A 134 34.82 -22.15 -0.51
CA GLY A 134 34.93 -21.57 0.82
C GLY A 134 36.19 -22.01 1.55
N ASN A 135 36.42 -21.40 2.72
CA ASN A 135 37.57 -21.72 3.56
C ASN A 135 37.38 -23.07 4.23
N GLY A 136 37.98 -24.10 3.65
CA GLY A 136 38.12 -25.41 4.26
C GLY A 136 39.20 -26.16 3.50
N GLY A 137 40.33 -26.44 4.17
CA GLY A 137 41.44 -27.15 3.56
C GLY A 137 40.97 -28.42 2.85
N GLY A 138 41.47 -28.60 1.64
CA GLY A 138 41.36 -29.81 0.83
C GLY A 138 42.57 -29.83 -0.07
N SER A 139 43.39 -30.88 0.02
CA SER A 139 44.61 -31.03 -0.78
C SER A 139 44.34 -31.56 -2.19
N ASP A 140 43.10 -31.98 -2.46
CA ASP A 140 42.70 -32.66 -3.69
C ASP A 140 41.22 -32.37 -4.03
N ARG A 141 40.85 -32.76 -5.25
CA ARG A 141 39.52 -32.59 -5.81
C ARG A 141 38.44 -33.30 -4.97
N GLU A 142 38.72 -34.49 -4.46
CA GLU A 142 37.75 -35.28 -3.67
C GLU A 142 37.31 -34.52 -2.41
N ASN A 143 38.28 -34.01 -1.66
CA ASN A 143 38.05 -33.26 -0.44
C ASN A 143 37.34 -31.92 -0.70
N LEU A 144 37.61 -31.28 -1.85
CA LEU A 144 36.95 -30.02 -2.24
C LEU A 144 35.52 -30.24 -2.75
N CYS A 145 35.27 -31.38 -3.41
CA CYS A 145 33.96 -31.78 -3.89
C CYS A 145 33.15 -32.59 -2.86
N THR A 146 33.61 -32.62 -1.61
CA THR A 146 32.91 -33.21 -0.47
C THR A 146 32.73 -32.18 0.63
N ALA A 147 31.48 -31.94 1.02
CA ALA A 147 31.11 -31.04 2.10
C ALA A 147 30.34 -31.78 3.20
N SER A 148 30.85 -31.75 4.42
CA SER A 148 30.14 -32.15 5.63
C SER A 148 29.49 -30.93 6.30
N ALA A 149 28.63 -31.17 7.30
CA ALA A 149 28.00 -30.09 8.06
C ALA A 149 29.08 -29.17 8.67
N GLY A 150 28.97 -27.87 8.40
CA GLY A 150 29.88 -26.85 8.95
C GLY A 150 31.19 -26.65 8.19
N GLU A 151 31.58 -27.54 7.26
CA GLU A 151 32.90 -27.48 6.60
C GLU A 151 33.04 -26.35 5.57
N GLY A 152 31.92 -25.81 5.08
CA GLY A 152 31.91 -24.59 4.26
C GLY A 152 32.71 -24.62 2.96
N ARG A 153 33.17 -25.79 2.48
CA ARG A 153 34.00 -25.90 1.26
C ARG A 153 33.23 -25.52 -0.02
N ILE A 154 31.96 -25.92 -0.11
CA ILE A 154 31.12 -25.74 -1.30
C ILE A 154 29.98 -24.76 -0.98
N ASN A 155 30.35 -23.49 -0.75
CA ASN A 155 29.42 -22.44 -0.36
C ASN A 155 28.78 -21.71 -1.54
N THR A 156 29.20 -21.98 -2.78
CA THR A 156 28.73 -21.27 -3.96
C THR A 156 28.23 -22.22 -5.05
N ALA A 157 27.32 -21.74 -5.88
CA ALA A 157 26.80 -22.50 -7.02
C ALA A 157 27.91 -22.82 -8.04
N LEU A 158 28.85 -21.88 -8.27
CA LEU A 158 29.95 -22.10 -9.22
C LEU A 158 30.93 -23.17 -8.72
N ALA A 159 31.24 -23.21 -7.42
CA ALA A 159 32.02 -24.31 -6.84
C ALA A 159 31.31 -25.66 -7.01
N ALA A 160 29.99 -25.69 -6.78
CA ALA A 160 29.19 -26.90 -6.95
C ALA A 160 29.13 -27.36 -8.42
N LEU A 161 29.18 -26.44 -9.39
CA LEU A 161 29.22 -26.75 -10.82
C LEU A 161 30.59 -27.25 -11.28
N ALA A 162 31.68 -26.68 -10.76
CA ALA A 162 33.04 -27.07 -11.14
C ALA A 162 33.32 -28.56 -10.88
N CYS A 163 32.83 -29.08 -9.75
CA CYS A 163 33.01 -30.47 -9.36
C CYS A 163 32.54 -31.51 -10.41
N PRO A 164 31.27 -31.58 -10.82
CA PRO A 164 30.82 -32.55 -11.82
C PRO A 164 31.37 -32.29 -13.23
N CYS A 165 31.91 -31.10 -13.51
CA CYS A 165 32.33 -30.73 -14.86
C CYS A 165 33.82 -30.93 -15.12
N MET A 166 34.67 -30.77 -14.12
CA MET A 166 36.11 -30.79 -14.34
C MET A 166 36.73 -32.16 -14.09
N LYS A 167 37.56 -32.59 -15.04
CA LYS A 167 38.45 -33.73 -14.86
C LYS A 167 39.57 -33.43 -13.85
N ASP A 168 40.02 -34.47 -13.18
CA ASP A 168 41.26 -34.43 -12.39
C ASP A 168 42.48 -34.65 -13.31
N ALA A 169 43.56 -33.90 -13.09
CA ALA A 169 44.75 -34.01 -13.93
C ALA A 169 45.47 -35.36 -13.77
N THR A 170 45.27 -36.06 -12.67
CA THR A 170 45.98 -37.30 -12.32
C THR A 170 45.28 -38.56 -12.82
N THR A 171 44.03 -38.47 -13.29
CA THR A 171 43.18 -39.65 -13.54
C THR A 171 43.15 -40.12 -15.00
N GLY A 172 43.98 -39.50 -15.87
CA GLY A 172 44.22 -39.93 -17.25
C GLY A 172 43.03 -39.78 -18.21
N ASN A 173 41.88 -39.27 -17.74
CA ASN A 173 40.67 -39.04 -18.54
C ASN A 173 40.14 -40.27 -19.31
N THR A 174 40.40 -41.48 -18.80
CA THR A 174 40.14 -42.75 -19.52
C THR A 174 38.66 -43.05 -19.75
N GLN A 175 37.75 -42.38 -19.01
CA GLN A 175 36.30 -42.52 -19.15
C GLN A 175 35.64 -41.28 -19.78
N GLY A 176 36.42 -40.32 -20.28
CA GLY A 176 35.89 -39.08 -20.86
C GLY A 176 35.32 -38.13 -19.81
N GLN A 177 35.97 -38.03 -18.65
CA GLN A 177 35.59 -37.13 -17.55
C GLN A 177 35.47 -35.65 -17.99
N ASP A 178 36.29 -35.20 -18.95
CA ASP A 178 36.19 -33.85 -19.52
C ASP A 178 34.95 -33.58 -20.39
N LYS A 179 34.18 -34.63 -20.71
CA LYS A 179 33.00 -34.55 -21.58
C LYS A 179 31.68 -34.54 -20.81
N VAL A 180 31.72 -34.66 -19.48
CA VAL A 180 30.52 -34.86 -18.65
C VAL A 180 29.54 -33.69 -18.74
N CYS A 181 30.02 -32.46 -18.63
CA CYS A 181 29.15 -31.27 -18.72
C CYS A 181 29.00 -30.73 -20.14
N ARG A 182 29.97 -31.00 -21.03
CA ARG A 182 29.90 -30.64 -22.45
C ARG A 182 30.73 -31.61 -23.30
N PRO A 183 30.12 -32.35 -24.24
CA PRO A 183 30.85 -33.35 -25.01
C PRO A 183 31.81 -32.76 -26.05
N ASN A 184 31.49 -31.59 -26.62
CA ASN A 184 32.32 -30.91 -27.61
C ASN A 184 32.09 -29.37 -27.60
N PRO A 185 33.15 -28.53 -27.55
CA PRO A 185 34.50 -28.93 -27.15
C PRO A 185 34.49 -29.44 -25.71
N ALA A 186 35.24 -30.52 -25.45
CA ALA A 186 35.43 -31.03 -24.10
C ALA A 186 36.15 -29.98 -23.24
N ILE A 187 35.99 -30.07 -21.91
CA ILE A 187 36.67 -29.16 -20.99
C ILE A 187 38.18 -29.44 -21.04
N ALA A 188 38.94 -28.46 -21.49
CA ALA A 188 40.38 -28.59 -21.71
C ALA A 188 41.14 -28.55 -20.37
N SER A 189 40.73 -27.66 -19.48
CA SER A 189 41.33 -27.44 -18.18
C SER A 189 41.17 -28.67 -17.28
N ALA A 190 42.19 -28.95 -16.48
CA ALA A 190 42.18 -30.02 -15.50
C ALA A 190 42.39 -29.47 -14.10
N TRP A 191 41.89 -30.21 -13.10
CA TRP A 191 42.18 -29.93 -11.70
C TRP A 191 43.64 -30.30 -11.41
N THR A 192 44.52 -29.31 -11.33
CA THR A 192 45.98 -29.50 -11.15
C THR A 192 46.48 -29.03 -9.78
N GLN A 193 45.68 -28.28 -9.02
CA GLN A 193 46.11 -27.64 -7.78
C GLN A 193 45.70 -28.42 -6.53
N SER A 194 46.65 -28.53 -5.61
CA SER A 194 46.40 -28.90 -4.21
C SER A 194 46.04 -27.64 -3.40
N GLY A 195 44.83 -27.58 -2.80
CA GLY A 195 44.35 -26.42 -2.02
C GLY A 195 43.00 -25.86 -2.47
N THR A 196 42.50 -24.80 -1.82
CA THR A 196 41.14 -24.26 -2.00
C THR A 196 40.92 -23.35 -3.21
N ALA A 197 41.96 -22.97 -3.93
CA ALA A 197 41.85 -22.09 -5.09
C ALA A 197 42.11 -22.91 -6.35
N LEU A 198 41.15 -22.89 -7.28
CA LEU A 198 41.38 -23.28 -8.67
C LEU A 198 41.90 -22.08 -9.45
N GLY A 199 42.82 -22.31 -10.37
CA GLY A 199 43.34 -21.27 -11.26
C GLY A 199 42.24 -20.66 -12.15
N GLN A 200 42.43 -19.39 -12.48
CA GLN A 200 41.51 -18.59 -13.28
C GLN A 200 41.09 -19.28 -14.59
N PRO A 201 42.00 -19.79 -15.44
CA PRO A 201 41.61 -20.37 -16.72
C PRO A 201 40.62 -21.54 -16.57
N THR A 202 40.81 -22.31 -15.50
CA THR A 202 39.97 -23.46 -15.16
C THR A 202 38.56 -23.01 -14.77
N MET A 203 38.45 -21.98 -13.93
CA MET A 203 37.15 -21.45 -13.50
C MET A 203 36.44 -20.69 -14.62
N GLU A 204 37.17 -19.97 -15.49
CA GLU A 204 36.61 -19.29 -16.66
C GLU A 204 35.98 -20.29 -17.63
N GLU A 205 36.57 -21.47 -17.82
CA GLU A 205 36.00 -22.51 -18.67
C GLU A 205 34.69 -23.07 -18.10
N VAL A 206 34.60 -23.23 -16.77
CA VAL A 206 33.34 -23.62 -16.09
C VAL A 206 32.29 -22.52 -16.23
N VAL A 207 32.65 -21.26 -16.04
CA VAL A 207 31.74 -20.12 -16.28
C VAL A 207 31.27 -20.09 -17.74
N GLY A 208 32.14 -20.44 -18.69
CA GLY A 208 31.83 -20.56 -20.11
C GLY A 208 30.85 -21.69 -20.49
N LEU A 209 30.46 -22.55 -19.55
CA LEU A 209 29.35 -23.50 -19.74
C LEU A 209 27.99 -22.82 -19.62
N CYS A 210 27.94 -21.65 -18.98
CA CYS A 210 26.72 -20.92 -18.70
C CYS A 210 26.49 -19.82 -19.74
N ASP A 211 25.22 -19.52 -20.02
CA ASP A 211 24.85 -18.31 -20.76
C ASP A 211 24.98 -17.09 -19.84
N THR A 212 26.06 -16.33 -20.04
CA THR A 212 26.37 -15.08 -19.32
C THR A 212 26.00 -13.83 -20.13
N LYS A 213 25.36 -13.99 -21.29
CA LYS A 213 25.08 -12.88 -22.23
C LYS A 213 23.61 -12.56 -22.33
N SER A 214 22.72 -13.54 -22.11
CA SER A 214 21.29 -13.25 -22.09
C SER A 214 20.89 -12.44 -20.86
N THR A 215 19.97 -11.51 -21.08
CA THR A 215 19.30 -10.78 -20.01
C THR A 215 17.97 -11.46 -19.70
N THR A 216 17.59 -11.49 -18.42
CA THR A 216 16.30 -12.03 -17.98
C THR A 216 15.72 -11.10 -16.92
N SER A 217 14.45 -10.71 -17.08
CA SER A 217 13.71 -10.07 -16.00
C SER A 217 13.45 -11.09 -14.91
N LEU A 218 14.18 -10.98 -13.80
CA LEU A 218 14.10 -11.93 -12.71
C LEU A 218 12.83 -11.72 -11.88
N THR A 219 12.11 -12.80 -11.61
CA THR A 219 10.97 -12.82 -10.69
C THR A 219 11.20 -13.88 -9.62
N ALA A 220 10.47 -13.78 -8.51
CA ALA A 220 10.46 -14.78 -7.46
C ALA A 220 10.11 -16.17 -8.00
N HIS A 221 9.16 -16.23 -8.93
CA HIS A 221 8.73 -17.48 -9.56
C HIS A 221 9.86 -18.12 -10.37
N ILE A 222 10.49 -17.36 -11.27
CA ILE A 222 11.56 -17.87 -12.13
C ILE A 222 12.75 -18.35 -11.29
N LEU A 223 13.16 -17.57 -10.28
CA LEU A 223 14.30 -17.95 -9.44
C LEU A 223 14.00 -19.22 -8.63
N LYS A 224 12.81 -19.30 -8.03
CA LYS A 224 12.39 -20.49 -7.29
C LYS A 224 12.33 -21.73 -8.20
N GLU A 225 11.76 -21.60 -9.39
CA GLU A 225 11.67 -22.72 -10.33
C GLU A 225 13.06 -23.24 -10.72
N ARG A 226 14.02 -22.36 -10.99
CA ARG A 226 15.41 -22.74 -11.27
C ARG A 226 16.08 -23.43 -10.08
N ALA A 227 15.86 -22.95 -8.86
CA ALA A 227 16.35 -23.60 -7.65
C ALA A 227 15.70 -24.99 -7.43
N ASP A 228 14.38 -25.12 -7.66
CA ASP A 228 13.66 -26.39 -7.57
C ASP A 228 14.18 -27.42 -8.58
N ARG A 229 14.47 -27.00 -9.82
CA ARG A 229 15.06 -27.87 -10.84
C ARG A 229 16.39 -28.46 -10.36
N ILE A 230 17.25 -27.64 -9.76
CA ILE A 230 18.52 -28.10 -9.17
C ILE A 230 18.25 -29.04 -7.99
N ASN A 231 17.36 -28.66 -7.08
CA ASN A 231 17.04 -29.47 -5.91
C ASN A 231 16.53 -30.86 -6.30
N ASN A 232 15.76 -30.95 -7.39
CA ASN A 232 15.23 -32.20 -7.92
C ASN A 232 16.30 -33.07 -8.63
N LEU A 233 17.46 -32.51 -8.97
CA LEU A 233 18.62 -33.28 -9.48
C LEU A 233 19.46 -33.89 -8.36
N LEU A 234 19.19 -33.55 -7.10
CA LEU A 234 19.89 -34.11 -5.96
C LEU A 234 19.53 -35.58 -5.76
N GLN A 235 20.55 -36.42 -5.64
CA GLN A 235 20.42 -37.86 -5.42
C GLN A 235 20.80 -38.19 -3.98
N ARG A 236 19.82 -38.59 -3.17
CA ARG A 236 20.03 -38.99 -1.77
C ARG A 236 20.41 -40.45 -1.67
N THR A 237 21.49 -40.75 -0.96
CA THR A 237 21.92 -42.11 -0.63
C THR A 237 22.14 -42.23 0.89
N THR A 238 22.51 -43.43 1.35
CA THR A 238 22.92 -43.66 2.74
C THR A 238 24.23 -42.94 3.10
N GLN A 239 25.07 -42.63 2.09
CA GLN A 239 26.40 -42.04 2.26
C GLN A 239 26.41 -40.51 2.10
N GLY A 240 25.29 -39.90 1.73
CA GLY A 240 25.18 -38.46 1.51
C GLY A 240 24.21 -38.09 0.39
N THR A 241 24.14 -36.81 0.09
CA THR A 241 23.37 -36.27 -1.03
C THR A 241 24.32 -35.82 -2.11
N TYR A 242 24.05 -36.20 -3.35
CA TYR A 242 24.95 -35.98 -4.48
C TYR A 242 24.30 -35.10 -5.53
N LEU A 243 25.11 -34.28 -6.20
CA LEU A 243 24.76 -33.62 -7.45
C LEU A 243 25.77 -34.07 -8.52
N GLY A 244 25.30 -34.61 -9.64
CA GLY A 244 26.14 -35.14 -10.72
C GLY A 244 26.12 -36.66 -10.82
N THR A 245 27.11 -37.23 -11.51
CA THR A 245 27.18 -38.67 -11.79
C THR A 245 27.87 -39.41 -10.64
N ILE A 246 27.21 -40.41 -10.08
CA ILE A 246 27.74 -41.27 -9.02
C ILE A 246 28.31 -42.55 -9.67
N GLY A 247 29.64 -42.69 -9.68
CA GLY A 247 30.32 -43.92 -10.13
C GLY A 247 30.79 -44.83 -8.99
N GLY A 248 30.95 -44.26 -7.79
CA GLY A 248 31.48 -44.89 -6.59
C GLY A 248 31.16 -44.07 -5.34
N GLU A 249 31.92 -44.24 -4.26
CA GLU A 249 31.66 -43.57 -2.97
C GLU A 249 32.22 -42.15 -2.89
N THR A 250 33.15 -41.80 -3.77
CA THR A 250 33.87 -40.53 -3.75
C THR A 250 33.63 -39.71 -5.01
N CYS A 251 33.67 -38.39 -4.83
CA CYS A 251 33.61 -37.44 -5.93
C CYS A 251 35.03 -37.00 -6.29
N SER A 252 35.88 -37.93 -6.74
CA SER A 252 37.30 -37.68 -7.06
C SER A 252 37.62 -37.57 -8.55
N ALA A 253 36.69 -37.91 -9.45
CA ALA A 253 36.93 -38.06 -10.90
C ALA A 253 37.96 -39.13 -11.28
N ALA A 254 38.39 -39.97 -10.33
CA ALA A 254 39.17 -41.16 -10.62
C ALA A 254 38.34 -42.18 -11.43
N ASN A 255 39.06 -43.12 -12.06
CA ASN A 255 38.42 -44.25 -12.73
C ASN A 255 37.45 -44.93 -11.75
N THR A 256 36.23 -45.22 -12.23
CA THR A 256 35.11 -45.79 -11.43
C THR A 256 34.61 -44.93 -10.27
N GLN A 257 35.03 -43.67 -10.12
CA GLN A 257 34.53 -42.76 -9.10
C GLN A 257 33.58 -41.71 -9.70
N GLY A 258 32.97 -40.88 -8.85
CA GLY A 258 31.95 -39.94 -9.25
C GLY A 258 32.48 -38.63 -9.85
N MET A 259 31.74 -38.15 -10.85
CA MET A 259 31.79 -36.78 -11.38
C MET A 259 30.66 -36.00 -10.72
N CYS A 260 30.85 -35.68 -9.45
CA CYS A 260 29.80 -35.20 -8.56
C CYS A 260 30.29 -34.18 -7.52
N VAL A 261 29.33 -33.62 -6.79
CA VAL A 261 29.50 -33.06 -5.44
C VAL A 261 28.84 -34.00 -4.44
N LYS A 262 29.45 -34.19 -3.26
CA LYS A 262 28.90 -34.93 -2.12
C LYS A 262 28.63 -34.02 -0.93
N TYR A 263 27.41 -34.07 -0.40
CA TYR A 263 27.00 -33.44 0.85
C TYR A 263 26.75 -34.52 1.91
N SER A 264 27.76 -34.79 2.74
CA SER A 264 27.80 -35.96 3.62
C SER A 264 26.76 -35.91 4.75
N ALA A 265 26.42 -34.72 5.24
CA ALA A 265 25.51 -34.55 6.37
C ALA A 265 24.02 -34.73 6.03
N VAL A 266 23.69 -34.87 4.75
CA VAL A 266 22.30 -35.03 4.29
C VAL A 266 22.16 -36.40 3.63
N THR A 267 21.45 -37.32 4.27
CA THR A 267 21.31 -38.71 3.79
C THR A 267 19.84 -39.07 3.57
N ALA A 268 19.59 -40.19 2.91
CA ALA A 268 18.25 -40.74 2.74
C ALA A 268 17.58 -41.10 4.08
N SER A 269 18.36 -41.52 5.09
CA SER A 269 17.87 -41.89 6.42
C SER A 269 17.72 -40.69 7.38
N GLY A 270 18.41 -39.57 7.12
CA GLY A 270 18.45 -38.41 8.01
C GLY A 270 17.21 -37.52 7.97
N GLY A 271 16.32 -37.68 6.98
CA GLY A 271 15.17 -36.78 6.78
C GLY A 271 15.58 -35.30 6.62
N GLY A 272 14.60 -34.42 6.37
CA GLY A 272 14.80 -32.96 6.42
C GLY A 272 15.14 -32.26 5.11
N ASP A 273 15.10 -30.93 5.16
CA ASP A 273 15.39 -30.00 4.07
C ASP A 273 16.89 -30.01 3.73
N THR A 274 17.24 -30.01 2.44
CA THR A 274 18.63 -29.94 1.93
C THR A 274 19.21 -28.53 2.06
N THR A 275 18.36 -27.50 2.07
CA THR A 275 18.76 -26.09 1.97
C THR A 275 19.60 -25.55 3.14
N PRO A 276 19.46 -26.03 4.40
CA PRO A 276 20.34 -25.61 5.49
C PRO A 276 21.78 -26.12 5.33
N THR A 277 21.97 -27.25 4.65
CA THR A 277 23.31 -27.81 4.38
C THR A 277 23.88 -27.29 3.07
N ILE A 278 23.08 -27.23 2.01
CA ILE A 278 23.48 -26.72 0.69
C ILE A 278 23.25 -25.20 0.68
N LYS A 279 24.17 -24.47 1.32
CA LYS A 279 24.01 -23.03 1.61
C LYS A 279 23.71 -22.17 0.39
N TRP A 280 24.38 -22.41 -0.75
CA TRP A 280 24.14 -21.64 -1.97
C TRP A 280 22.72 -21.84 -2.51
N LEU A 281 22.18 -23.06 -2.44
CA LEU A 281 20.82 -23.36 -2.86
C LEU A 281 19.81 -22.72 -1.90
N GLY A 282 20.06 -22.79 -0.58
CA GLY A 282 19.26 -22.07 0.41
C GLY A 282 19.27 -20.55 0.23
N ALA A 283 20.40 -19.99 -0.19
CA ALA A 283 20.51 -18.58 -0.53
C ALA A 283 19.63 -18.21 -1.74
N LEU A 284 19.61 -19.03 -2.80
CA LEU A 284 18.72 -18.80 -3.96
C LEU A 284 17.24 -18.82 -3.57
N TYR A 285 16.81 -19.74 -2.69
CA TYR A 285 15.45 -19.74 -2.15
C TYR A 285 15.14 -18.51 -1.30
N SER A 286 16.11 -18.05 -0.52
CA SER A 286 15.97 -16.84 0.32
C SER A 286 15.81 -15.58 -0.54
N ILE A 287 16.57 -15.48 -1.63
CA ILE A 287 16.44 -14.39 -2.62
C ILE A 287 15.07 -14.47 -3.31
N ALA A 288 14.61 -15.66 -3.71
CA ALA A 288 13.28 -15.82 -4.29
C ALA A 288 12.17 -15.37 -3.32
N HIS A 289 12.31 -15.67 -2.03
CA HIS A 289 11.38 -15.20 -1.00
C HIS A 289 11.43 -13.67 -0.82
N LYS A 290 12.62 -13.07 -0.85
CA LYS A 290 12.80 -11.60 -0.81
C LYS A 290 12.12 -10.93 -2.02
N LEU A 291 12.31 -11.46 -3.22
CA LEU A 291 11.61 -11.00 -4.43
C LEU A 291 10.10 -11.13 -4.30
N LYS A 292 9.60 -12.24 -3.74
CA LYS A 292 8.15 -12.44 -3.56
C LYS A 292 7.52 -11.39 -2.64
N LYS A 293 8.23 -11.02 -1.57
CA LYS A 293 7.81 -9.93 -0.67
C LYS A 293 7.79 -8.59 -1.41
N HIS A 294 8.85 -8.30 -2.17
CA HIS A 294 8.94 -7.09 -2.98
C HIS A 294 7.82 -6.98 -4.01
N GLU A 295 7.58 -8.01 -4.82
CA GLU A 295 6.52 -8.07 -5.83
C GLU A 295 5.14 -7.80 -5.20
N LYS A 296 4.86 -8.44 -4.05
CA LYS A 296 3.61 -8.25 -3.31
C LYS A 296 3.48 -6.83 -2.73
N ALA A 297 4.58 -6.27 -2.21
CA ALA A 297 4.59 -4.91 -1.68
C ALA A 297 4.37 -3.88 -2.80
N VAL A 298 5.02 -4.06 -3.96
CA VAL A 298 4.83 -3.22 -5.15
C VAL A 298 3.38 -3.24 -5.60
N GLN A 299 2.76 -4.42 -5.76
CA GLN A 299 1.37 -4.53 -6.18
C GLN A 299 0.43 -3.78 -5.22
N ARG A 300 0.58 -4.01 -3.90
CA ARG A 300 -0.23 -3.34 -2.87
C ARG A 300 -0.09 -1.82 -2.92
N ARG A 301 1.13 -1.31 -3.13
CA ARG A 301 1.40 0.13 -3.26
C ARG A 301 0.78 0.70 -4.54
N GLN A 302 0.82 -0.03 -5.65
CA GLN A 302 0.20 0.39 -6.91
C GLN A 302 -1.33 0.46 -6.77
N ASP A 303 -1.96 -0.56 -6.18
CA ASP A 303 -3.41 -0.59 -5.95
C ASP A 303 -3.86 0.57 -5.07
N ALA A 304 -3.11 0.84 -3.99
CA ALA A 304 -3.38 1.97 -3.11
C ALA A 304 -3.19 3.32 -3.81
N ALA A 305 -2.15 3.47 -4.62
CA ALA A 305 -1.93 4.68 -5.41
C ALA A 305 -3.08 4.93 -6.40
N ALA A 306 -3.57 3.87 -7.05
CA ALA A 306 -4.74 3.95 -7.93
C ALA A 306 -6.01 4.34 -7.15
N ALA A 307 -6.25 3.73 -5.98
CA ALA A 307 -7.40 4.04 -5.13
C ALA A 307 -7.36 5.51 -4.62
N ILE A 308 -6.19 5.99 -4.20
CA ILE A 308 -6.00 7.39 -3.79
C ILE A 308 -6.24 8.34 -4.96
N LYS A 309 -5.77 7.99 -6.17
CA LYS A 309 -6.03 8.78 -7.38
C LYS A 309 -7.52 8.88 -7.68
N THR A 310 -8.25 7.77 -7.63
CA THR A 310 -9.71 7.73 -7.83
C THR A 310 -10.43 8.61 -6.80
N LYS A 311 -10.03 8.55 -5.53
CA LYS A 311 -10.58 9.40 -4.47
C LYS A 311 -10.29 10.89 -4.72
N ALA A 312 -9.09 11.23 -5.19
CA ALA A 312 -8.76 12.60 -5.57
C ALA A 312 -9.61 13.10 -6.75
N ASP A 313 -9.90 12.25 -7.73
CA ASP A 313 -10.75 12.60 -8.87
C ASP A 313 -12.25 12.70 -8.48
N LEU A 314 -12.69 11.90 -7.51
CA LEU A 314 -14.03 12.06 -6.89
C LEU A 314 -14.16 13.44 -6.23
N VAL A 315 -13.16 13.89 -5.48
CA VAL A 315 -13.15 15.23 -4.88
C VAL A 315 -13.25 16.31 -5.95
N LYS A 316 -12.49 16.19 -7.05
CA LYS A 316 -12.60 17.14 -8.18
C LYS A 316 -14.01 17.16 -8.75
N THR A 317 -14.65 15.99 -8.89
CA THR A 317 -16.02 15.91 -9.42
C THR A 317 -17.03 16.58 -8.48
N LEU A 318 -16.94 16.30 -7.18
CA LEU A 318 -17.78 16.94 -6.16
C LEU A 318 -17.68 18.47 -6.21
N ILE A 319 -16.45 18.97 -6.34
CA ILE A 319 -16.15 20.40 -6.47
C ILE A 319 -16.83 21.05 -7.68
N HIS A 320 -17.05 20.33 -8.79
CA HIS A 320 -17.80 20.88 -9.92
C HIS A 320 -19.32 20.81 -9.70
N VAL A 321 -19.81 19.70 -9.12
CA VAL A 321 -21.25 19.43 -9.03
C VAL A 321 -21.95 20.25 -7.94
N VAL A 322 -21.37 20.35 -6.73
CA VAL A 322 -22.04 20.98 -5.59
C VAL A 322 -22.24 22.49 -5.79
N PRO A 323 -21.22 23.27 -6.22
CA PRO A 323 -21.42 24.69 -6.53
C PRO A 323 -22.40 24.91 -7.67
N ALA A 324 -22.36 24.10 -8.74
CA ALA A 324 -23.30 24.20 -9.85
C ALA A 324 -24.75 24.02 -9.40
N LYS A 325 -25.02 23.00 -8.56
CA LYS A 325 -26.35 22.77 -7.98
C LYS A 325 -26.82 23.93 -7.10
N ALA A 326 -25.92 24.49 -6.27
CA ALA A 326 -26.23 25.62 -5.40
C ALA A 326 -26.53 26.91 -6.18
N VAL A 327 -25.88 27.12 -7.34
CA VAL A 327 -26.21 28.24 -8.25
C VAL A 327 -27.60 28.04 -8.85
N THR A 328 -27.92 26.86 -9.40
CA THR A 328 -29.29 26.58 -9.91
C THR A 328 -30.38 26.61 -8.83
N GLN A 329 -30.05 26.36 -7.56
CA GLN A 329 -31.00 26.52 -6.45
C GLN A 329 -31.24 27.99 -6.10
N LYS A 330 -30.27 28.89 -6.30
CA LYS A 330 -30.49 30.33 -6.21
C LYS A 330 -31.35 30.87 -7.37
N ASP A 331 -31.26 30.27 -8.56
CA ASP A 331 -32.11 30.61 -9.71
C ASP A 331 -33.50 29.97 -9.64
N ARG A 332 -33.71 28.98 -8.75
CA ARG A 332 -35.04 28.67 -8.23
C ARG A 332 -35.36 29.70 -7.14
N GLN A 333 -35.64 30.92 -7.59
CA GLN A 333 -36.55 31.79 -6.86
C GLN A 333 -37.73 30.91 -6.41
N PRO A 334 -38.15 30.91 -5.13
CA PRO A 334 -39.48 30.41 -4.84
C PRO A 334 -40.40 31.15 -5.80
N LEU A 335 -41.19 30.42 -6.58
CA LEU A 335 -42.31 31.01 -7.30
C LEU A 335 -42.98 31.95 -6.31
N SER A 336 -43.24 33.16 -6.76
CA SER A 336 -43.81 34.30 -6.05
C SER A 336 -45.17 34.01 -5.42
N GLN A 337 -45.26 33.05 -4.50
CA GLN A 337 -46.44 32.75 -3.70
C GLN A 337 -46.61 33.78 -2.58
N THR A 338 -45.54 34.39 -2.09
CA THR A 338 -45.63 35.34 -0.96
C THR A 338 -46.33 36.65 -1.32
N LYS A 339 -46.13 37.20 -2.54
CA LYS A 339 -46.82 38.43 -2.96
C LYS A 339 -48.28 38.23 -3.35
N GLN A 340 -48.63 37.06 -3.90
CA GLN A 340 -50.03 36.75 -4.21
C GLN A 340 -50.83 36.43 -2.93
N GLN A 341 -50.25 35.71 -1.97
CA GLN A 341 -50.89 35.47 -0.67
C GLN A 341 -51.06 36.76 0.15
N GLU A 342 -50.09 37.67 0.16
CA GLU A 342 -50.25 38.97 0.85
C GLU A 342 -51.33 39.85 0.19
N GLN A 343 -51.40 39.89 -1.15
CA GLN A 343 -52.47 40.61 -1.85
C GLN A 343 -53.85 39.99 -1.67
N GLU A 344 -53.95 38.65 -1.67
CA GLU A 344 -55.23 37.95 -1.46
C GLU A 344 -55.70 38.07 -0.01
N LEU A 345 -54.79 38.01 0.97
CA LEU A 345 -55.12 38.23 2.39
C LEU A 345 -55.57 39.68 2.64
N GLU A 346 -54.96 40.67 1.99
CA GLU A 346 -55.36 42.07 2.11
C GLU A 346 -56.69 42.38 1.42
N ALA A 347 -56.96 41.73 0.27
CA ALA A 347 -58.28 41.79 -0.38
C ALA A 347 -59.37 41.14 0.48
N ASN A 348 -59.11 39.94 1.01
CA ASN A 348 -60.03 39.23 1.91
C ASN A 348 -60.28 40.03 3.20
N ARG A 349 -59.26 40.72 3.74
CA ARG A 349 -59.41 41.60 4.90
C ARG A 349 -60.35 42.78 4.61
N LYS A 350 -60.26 43.41 3.44
CA LYS A 350 -61.19 44.49 3.03
C LYS A 350 -62.62 43.99 2.84
N ASP A 351 -62.79 42.75 2.40
CA ASP A 351 -64.10 42.13 2.19
C ASP A 351 -64.77 41.74 3.53
N CYS A 352 -64.04 41.06 4.43
CA CYS A 352 -64.52 40.73 5.78
C CYS A 352 -64.87 41.99 6.60
N ASP A 353 -64.13 43.09 6.39
CA ASP A 353 -64.33 44.35 7.10
C ASP A 353 -65.68 45.02 6.80
N GLN A 354 -66.35 44.69 5.69
CA GLN A 354 -67.68 45.21 5.35
C GLN A 354 -68.81 44.56 6.17
N HIS A 355 -68.53 43.43 6.82
CA HIS A 355 -69.52 42.61 7.53
C HIS A 355 -69.33 42.60 9.05
N LYS A 356 -68.62 43.61 9.60
CA LYS A 356 -68.25 43.74 11.04
C LYS A 356 -69.37 43.67 12.07
N LYS A 357 -70.65 43.63 11.68
CA LYS A 357 -71.80 43.66 12.60
C LYS A 357 -72.91 42.64 12.27
N ASN A 358 -72.65 41.68 11.36
CA ASN A 358 -73.64 40.68 10.99
C ASN A 358 -72.97 39.31 10.79
N LYS A 359 -73.19 38.41 11.75
CA LYS A 359 -72.65 37.04 11.72
C LYS A 359 -73.02 36.28 10.46
N SER A 360 -74.30 36.31 10.05
CA SER A 360 -74.76 35.54 8.90
C SER A 360 -74.16 36.03 7.57
N ALA A 361 -73.88 37.33 7.47
CA ALA A 361 -73.23 37.91 6.30
C ALA A 361 -71.73 37.55 6.26
N CYS A 362 -71.05 37.61 7.41
CA CYS A 362 -69.64 37.21 7.54
C CYS A 362 -69.40 35.74 7.21
N GLU A 363 -70.28 34.84 7.66
CA GLU A 363 -70.10 33.39 7.45
C GLU A 363 -70.43 32.97 6.01
N LYS A 364 -71.34 33.68 5.33
CA LYS A 364 -71.70 33.42 3.92
C LYS A 364 -70.59 33.73 2.93
N THR A 365 -69.64 34.59 3.27
CA THR A 365 -68.50 34.94 2.41
C THR A 365 -67.55 33.76 2.21
N GLY A 366 -67.60 32.73 3.06
CA GLY A 366 -66.80 31.50 2.97
C GLY A 366 -65.32 31.67 3.34
N LYS A 367 -64.73 32.84 3.03
CA LYS A 367 -63.33 33.24 3.27
C LYS A 367 -63.10 33.97 4.60
N CYS A 368 -64.18 34.28 5.34
CA CYS A 368 -64.14 34.98 6.62
C CYS A 368 -64.65 34.07 7.77
N LYS A 369 -64.24 34.39 9.00
CA LYS A 369 -64.63 33.76 10.26
C LYS A 369 -65.15 34.83 11.22
N TRP A 370 -66.29 34.54 11.83
CA TRP A 370 -66.88 35.41 12.86
C TRP A 370 -66.29 35.08 14.24
N GLU A 371 -65.68 36.08 14.87
CA GLU A 371 -65.15 36.03 16.24
C GLU A 371 -66.02 36.92 17.15
N GLY A 372 -67.26 36.50 17.38
CA GLY A 372 -68.22 37.20 18.23
C GLY A 372 -68.93 36.29 19.20
N LYS A 373 -69.35 36.85 20.34
CA LYS A 373 -70.12 36.12 21.36
C LYS A 373 -71.62 36.04 21.02
N THR A 374 -72.13 36.96 20.18
CA THR A 374 -73.53 37.00 19.73
C THR A 374 -73.63 37.27 18.22
N GLU A 375 -74.83 37.25 17.66
CA GLU A 375 -75.06 37.47 16.22
C GLU A 375 -74.81 38.91 15.76
N THR A 376 -74.82 39.86 16.69
CA THR A 376 -74.70 41.30 16.45
C THR A 376 -73.48 41.94 17.12
N GLU A 377 -72.84 41.28 18.09
CA GLU A 377 -71.61 41.73 18.75
C GLU A 377 -70.46 40.74 18.52
N GLY A 378 -69.62 41.07 17.55
CA GLY A 378 -68.45 40.28 17.15
C GLY A 378 -67.63 40.96 16.08
N ASN A 379 -66.49 40.35 15.73
CA ASN A 379 -65.63 40.86 14.68
C ASN A 379 -65.45 39.81 13.58
N CYS A 380 -65.55 40.21 12.30
CA CYS A 380 -65.37 39.34 11.15
C CYS A 380 -63.93 39.43 10.65
N LYS A 381 -63.18 38.31 10.61
CA LYS A 381 -61.78 38.27 10.17
C LYS A 381 -61.58 37.28 9.03
N PRO A 382 -60.59 37.47 8.12
CA PRO A 382 -60.24 36.45 7.13
C PRO A 382 -59.78 35.15 7.82
N LYS A 383 -60.05 34.01 7.20
CA LYS A 383 -59.52 32.71 7.64
C LYS A 383 -58.04 32.62 7.30
N ASP A 384 -57.22 32.14 8.23
CA ASP A 384 -55.86 31.72 7.94
C ASP A 384 -55.91 30.40 7.16
N GLU A 385 -55.15 30.28 6.08
CA GLU A 385 -55.05 29.01 5.33
C GLU A 385 -54.51 27.91 6.27
N GLU A 386 -55.23 26.79 6.36
CA GLU A 386 -54.83 25.59 7.09
C GLU A 386 -53.49 25.07 6.55
N GLY A 387 -52.42 25.32 7.30
CA GLY A 387 -51.21 24.51 7.21
C GLY A 387 -51.53 23.12 7.76
N GLU A 388 -51.36 22.08 6.94
CA GLU A 388 -51.52 20.69 7.34
C GLU A 388 -50.74 20.39 8.63
N THR A 389 -51.47 20.21 9.72
CA THR A 389 -51.01 19.56 10.94
C THR A 389 -51.10 18.05 10.77
N ASN A 390 -49.98 17.34 10.97
CA ASN A 390 -49.99 15.92 11.34
C ASN A 390 -48.96 15.69 12.46
N GLU A 391 -49.42 15.75 13.71
CA GLU A 391 -48.97 14.87 14.81
C GLU A 391 -49.75 13.55 14.66
N GLY A 392 -49.28 12.33 14.89
CA GLY A 392 -48.03 11.77 15.36
C GLY A 392 -48.35 10.31 15.78
N THR A 393 -47.52 9.32 15.45
CA THR A 393 -47.53 8.02 16.15
C THR A 393 -46.13 7.43 16.08
N GLY A 394 -45.56 7.16 17.25
CA GLY A 394 -44.23 6.61 17.39
C GLY A 394 -44.14 5.15 16.95
N GLU A 395 -43.06 4.83 16.26
CA GLU A 395 -42.48 3.49 16.30
C GLU A 395 -40.96 3.61 16.17
N SER A 396 -40.28 3.28 17.25
CA SER A 396 -38.83 3.16 17.33
C SER A 396 -38.37 2.01 16.44
N THR A 397 -37.93 2.30 15.21
CA THR A 397 -37.15 1.34 14.42
C THR A 397 -35.68 1.73 14.49
N SER A 398 -35.00 1.04 15.39
CA SER A 398 -33.55 0.91 15.44
C SER A 398 -33.01 0.51 14.06
N LYS A 399 -32.23 1.40 13.42
CA LYS A 399 -31.30 0.99 12.35
C LYS A 399 -29.98 0.54 12.97
N CYS A 400 -30.07 -0.52 13.77
CA CYS A 400 -28.98 -1.44 14.07
C CYS A 400 -29.40 -2.80 13.53
N THR A 401 -29.39 -2.96 12.22
CA THR A 401 -29.44 -4.28 11.59
C THR A 401 -28.13 -4.48 10.84
N GLY A 402 -27.24 -5.28 11.46
CA GLY A 402 -26.03 -5.79 10.80
C GLY A 402 -24.67 -5.40 11.39
N LEU A 403 -24.57 -4.86 12.61
CA LEU A 403 -23.29 -4.60 13.27
C LEU A 403 -23.32 -5.16 14.70
N ASP A 404 -22.56 -6.23 14.94
CA ASP A 404 -22.36 -6.80 16.26
C ASP A 404 -21.53 -5.83 17.12
N THR A 405 -22.04 -5.56 18.32
CA THR A 405 -21.50 -4.77 19.45
C THR A 405 -21.84 -3.27 19.50
N GLU A 406 -22.31 -2.89 20.70
CA GLU A 406 -22.93 -1.61 21.10
C GLU A 406 -21.93 -0.42 21.09
N ASP A 407 -20.63 -0.71 21.10
CA ASP A 407 -19.54 0.28 21.10
C ASP A 407 -19.39 1.08 19.78
N ILE A 408 -20.02 0.65 18.69
CA ILE A 408 -19.92 1.32 17.38
C ILE A 408 -20.95 2.46 17.22
N CYS A 409 -22.04 2.45 17.98
CA CYS A 409 -23.10 3.46 17.86
C CYS A 409 -22.80 4.77 18.61
N GLU A 410 -22.05 4.72 19.72
CA GLU A 410 -21.74 5.92 20.51
C GLU A 410 -20.70 6.84 19.86
N VAL A 411 -19.88 6.33 18.93
CA VAL A 411 -18.91 7.14 18.17
C VAL A 411 -19.60 8.13 17.21
N PHE A 412 -20.85 7.86 16.81
CA PHE A 412 -21.58 8.65 15.80
C PHE A 412 -22.39 9.83 16.35
N GLN A 413 -22.56 9.97 17.67
CA GLN A 413 -23.30 11.09 18.25
C GLN A 413 -22.39 12.02 19.06
N GLY A 414 -21.62 12.84 18.34
CA GLY A 414 -20.92 13.97 18.93
C GLY A 414 -21.89 14.96 19.58
N LYS A 415 -22.11 14.85 20.88
CA LYS A 415 -22.80 15.88 21.68
C LYS A 415 -21.84 17.03 21.94
N THR A 416 -22.22 18.22 21.48
CA THR A 416 -21.62 19.49 21.88
C THR A 416 -21.96 19.78 23.36
N HIS A 417 -20.95 19.89 24.22
CA HIS A 417 -21.11 20.46 25.56
C HIS A 417 -21.12 22.00 25.51
N PRO A 418 -21.87 22.69 26.40
CA PRO A 418 -21.91 24.15 26.42
C PRO A 418 -20.54 24.70 26.86
N GLY A 419 -19.90 25.51 26.01
CA GLY A 419 -18.69 26.26 26.35
C GLY A 419 -17.40 25.95 25.58
N LYS A 420 -17.40 25.15 24.50
CA LYS A 420 -16.20 24.91 23.66
C LYS A 420 -16.40 25.33 22.21
N LYS A 421 -15.47 26.15 21.69
CA LYS A 421 -15.55 26.83 20.38
C LYS A 421 -15.21 25.98 19.14
N SER A 422 -14.74 24.74 19.26
CA SER A 422 -14.53 23.86 18.09
C SER A 422 -14.15 22.43 18.49
N VAL A 423 -14.63 21.45 17.73
CA VAL A 423 -14.13 20.06 17.70
C VAL A 423 -13.17 19.94 16.50
N CYS A 424 -12.05 19.21 16.61
CA CYS A 424 -11.17 18.96 15.46
C CYS A 424 -11.96 18.16 14.40
N GLY A 425 -12.24 18.76 13.24
CA GLY A 425 -12.96 18.11 12.12
C GLY A 425 -13.43 19.08 11.05
#